data_AF-A0A9W7B2I2-F1
#
_entry.id   AF-A0A9W7B2I2-F1
#
_cell.length_a   1.000
_cell.length_b   1.000
_cell.length_c   1.000
_cell.angle_alpha   90.00
_cell.angle_beta   90.00
_cell.angle_gamma   90.00
#
_symmetry.space_group_name_H-M   'P 1'
#
loop_
_entity.id
_entity.type
_entity.pdbx_description
1 polymer ?
#
loop_
_entity_poly.entity_id
_entity_poly.type
_entity_poly.pdbx_seq_one_letter_code
_entity_poly.pdbx_strand_id
1 'polypeptide(L)'
;MLALSLLLVHPASGIWPFRRRKPAETVKHVLDDCGFGFTRKYLNKFNDQGYDDPRILRKLKKLDLEINFSMSSKEISKFLKSVARLVPELKKEKKKKKKVDRLLERRNELAFGRLIVDGAPANYQYIKASFGGDLPLRSYEIQFSNNDYGCTKSSSAEGRILVVMRGKCTYLEKASAAESSGASVLVVINEDNGDLFQLPSGRGDDAVDSVLMPTIPVVLVQHNALAALKEIENFDPYARAMLIPQDCNDDGCMTVHPTDFDVMSQFDSSGGKAFVDGGGGGELVAEFLSSSFGITIPDEAQLTLANPIDACTDLIDGEYLKDHAVLVRRGSCPFNSKIRRLQNVGARLVVMVDNESPSVLDRIGATTEQLNELYLPVLMITKEVGGQIERVVRDKEVREGGELGASEARKLVTQPRTGGYHHRTPPLLDQPWSRL
;
A
#
# COMPACT_ATOMS: atom_id res chain seq x y z
N MET A 1 31.31 -70.86 -10.45
CA MET A 1 30.50 -70.91 -11.68
C MET A 1 30.28 -69.47 -12.12
N LEU A 2 31.14 -68.89 -12.96
CA LEU A 2 31.04 -68.85 -14.45
C LEU A 2 29.75 -68.13 -14.90
N ALA A 3 29.71 -67.06 -15.70
CA ALA A 3 30.68 -66.39 -16.60
C ALA A 3 30.26 -64.90 -16.73
N LEU A 4 31.14 -63.90 -16.68
CA LEU A 4 32.01 -63.34 -17.73
C LEU A 4 31.34 -63.10 -19.10
N SER A 5 31.13 -61.82 -19.45
CA SER A 5 31.02 -61.32 -20.82
C SER A 5 31.45 -59.85 -20.86
N LEU A 6 32.70 -59.64 -21.25
CA LEU A 6 33.27 -58.35 -21.65
C LEU A 6 32.58 -57.84 -22.92
N LEU A 7 32.30 -56.53 -22.98
CA LEU A 7 32.39 -55.76 -24.22
C LEU A 7 32.93 -54.35 -23.92
N LEU A 8 34.13 -54.11 -24.44
CA LEU A 8 34.82 -52.82 -24.53
C LEU A 8 34.16 -51.96 -25.62
N VAL A 9 33.85 -50.70 -25.32
CA VAL A 9 33.71 -49.63 -26.34
C VAL A 9 34.37 -48.35 -25.82
N HIS A 10 35.19 -47.75 -26.68
CA HIS A 10 36.05 -46.59 -26.51
C HIS A 10 35.35 -45.25 -26.19
N PRO A 11 36.11 -44.22 -25.74
CA PRO A 11 35.58 -42.92 -25.37
C PRO A 11 35.34 -42.06 -26.63
N ALA A 12 34.09 -41.77 -26.94
CA ALA A 12 33.73 -40.77 -27.94
C ALA A 12 33.72 -39.38 -27.27
N SER A 13 34.76 -38.61 -27.57
CA SER A 13 34.75 -37.16 -27.84
C SER A 13 33.55 -36.36 -27.30
N GLY A 14 33.85 -35.48 -26.35
CA GLY A 14 32.93 -34.45 -25.87
C GLY A 14 32.37 -33.60 -26.99
N ILE A 15 31.08 -33.76 -27.26
CA ILE A 15 30.25 -32.79 -27.95
C ILE A 15 29.24 -32.33 -26.92
N TRP A 16 29.53 -31.20 -26.28
CA TRP A 16 28.53 -30.49 -25.48
C TRP A 16 27.33 -30.18 -26.38
N PRO A 17 26.09 -30.51 -25.98
CA PRO A 17 24.93 -30.06 -26.74
C PRO A 17 24.92 -28.54 -26.70
N PHE A 18 25.07 -27.91 -27.87
CA PHE A 18 24.89 -26.48 -28.06
C PHE A 18 23.49 -26.13 -27.55
N ARG A 19 23.39 -25.64 -26.30
CA ARG A 19 22.19 -24.98 -25.80
C ARG A 19 21.90 -23.86 -26.81
N ARG A 20 20.79 -23.99 -27.54
CA ARG A 20 20.29 -22.91 -28.40
C ARG A 20 20.17 -21.66 -27.53
N ARG A 21 21.11 -20.72 -27.70
CA ARG A 21 21.04 -19.43 -27.01
C ARG A 21 19.76 -18.76 -27.46
N LYS A 22 18.91 -18.34 -26.52
CA LYS A 22 17.76 -17.50 -26.86
C LYS A 22 18.29 -16.26 -27.60
N PRO A 23 17.65 -15.82 -28.70
CA PRO A 23 18.05 -14.59 -29.39
C PRO A 23 18.18 -13.44 -28.40
N ALA A 24 19.22 -12.62 -28.53
CA ALA A 24 19.27 -11.41 -27.71
C ALA A 24 18.14 -10.48 -28.12
N GLU A 25 17.26 -10.26 -27.16
CA GLU A 25 16.12 -9.34 -27.21
C GLU A 25 16.52 -7.96 -27.77
N THR A 26 17.72 -7.48 -27.44
CA THR A 26 18.29 -6.22 -27.95
C THR A 26 18.42 -6.18 -29.48
N VAL A 27 18.96 -7.24 -30.09
CA VAL A 27 19.17 -7.31 -31.55
C VAL A 27 17.83 -7.33 -32.24
N LYS A 28 16.91 -8.16 -31.72
CA LYS A 28 15.55 -8.25 -32.24
C LYS A 28 14.85 -6.89 -32.24
N HIS A 29 14.90 -6.14 -31.13
CA HIS A 29 14.30 -4.80 -31.05
C HIS A 29 14.88 -3.82 -32.09
N VAL A 30 16.20 -3.86 -32.32
CA VAL A 30 16.84 -3.01 -33.34
C VAL A 30 16.41 -3.41 -34.75
N LEU A 31 16.33 -4.71 -35.06
CA LEU A 31 15.89 -5.18 -36.37
C LEU A 31 14.40 -4.92 -36.60
N ASP A 32 13.56 -5.05 -35.56
CA ASP A 32 12.12 -4.79 -35.63
C ASP A 32 11.85 -3.32 -35.97
N ASP A 33 12.64 -2.40 -35.41
CA ASP A 33 12.62 -0.97 -35.76
C ASP A 33 13.05 -0.69 -37.21
N CYS A 34 13.90 -1.56 -37.77
CA CYS A 34 14.23 -1.52 -39.18
C CYS A 34 13.09 -2.06 -40.07
N GLY A 35 12.03 -2.63 -39.49
CA GLY A 35 10.84 -3.16 -40.15
C GLY A 35 10.80 -4.69 -40.16
N PHE A 36 9.59 -5.28 -40.22
CA PHE A 36 9.35 -6.72 -40.10
C PHE A 36 10.18 -7.60 -41.05
N GLY A 37 10.38 -7.15 -42.30
CA GLY A 37 11.22 -7.87 -43.27
C GLY A 37 12.70 -7.93 -42.90
N PHE A 38 13.18 -6.97 -42.09
CA PHE A 38 14.56 -6.86 -41.64
C PHE A 38 14.87 -7.91 -40.56
N THR A 39 14.02 -8.04 -39.55
CA THR A 39 14.15 -9.07 -38.51
C THR A 39 14.17 -10.47 -39.09
N ARG A 40 13.22 -10.79 -39.98
CA ARG A 40 13.15 -12.11 -40.61
C ARG A 40 14.41 -12.44 -41.41
N LYS A 41 14.99 -11.44 -42.09
CA LYS A 41 16.16 -11.62 -42.96
C LYS A 41 17.47 -11.76 -42.18
N TYR A 42 17.62 -11.06 -41.06
CA TYR A 42 18.93 -10.89 -40.41
C TYR A 42 19.05 -11.48 -39.00
N LEU A 43 17.96 -11.68 -38.25
CA LEU A 43 18.05 -12.06 -36.82
C LEU A 43 18.88 -13.34 -36.59
N ASN A 44 18.68 -14.36 -37.40
CA ASN A 44 19.45 -15.62 -37.28
C ASN A 44 20.94 -15.39 -37.52
N LYS A 45 21.31 -14.61 -38.56
CA LYS A 45 22.71 -14.31 -38.85
C LYS A 45 23.40 -13.58 -37.68
N PHE A 46 22.71 -12.65 -37.02
CA PHE A 46 23.27 -11.96 -35.86
C PHE A 46 23.45 -12.91 -34.67
N ASN A 47 22.49 -13.80 -34.42
CA ASN A 47 22.60 -14.78 -33.34
C ASN A 47 23.72 -15.79 -33.60
N ASP A 48 23.81 -16.30 -34.83
CA ASP A 48 24.81 -17.31 -35.23
C ASP A 48 26.24 -16.78 -35.10
N GLN A 49 26.43 -15.48 -35.36
CA GLN A 49 27.72 -14.80 -35.22
C GLN A 49 27.95 -14.22 -33.81
N GLY A 50 27.05 -14.44 -32.85
CA GLY A 50 27.22 -13.99 -31.47
C GLY A 50 27.14 -12.47 -31.25
N TYR A 51 26.48 -11.74 -32.15
CA TYR A 51 26.28 -10.30 -32.04
C TYR A 51 25.08 -9.96 -31.15
N ASP A 52 25.06 -10.52 -29.94
CA ASP A 52 23.93 -10.48 -29.00
C ASP A 52 24.06 -9.33 -27.96
N ASP A 53 25.26 -8.79 -27.78
CA ASP A 53 25.56 -7.67 -26.87
C ASP A 53 25.41 -6.29 -27.57
N PRO A 54 24.59 -5.36 -27.02
CA PRO A 54 24.49 -3.97 -27.51
C PRO A 54 25.84 -3.21 -27.60
N ARG A 55 26.88 -3.61 -26.86
CA ARG A 55 28.24 -3.06 -26.99
C ARG A 55 28.87 -3.42 -28.33
N ILE A 56 28.59 -4.62 -28.85
CA ILE A 56 29.14 -5.07 -30.12
C ILE A 56 28.37 -4.41 -31.27
N LEU A 57 27.04 -4.29 -31.16
CA LEU A 57 26.22 -3.61 -32.18
C LEU A 57 26.70 -2.17 -32.45
N ARG A 58 27.12 -1.43 -31.41
CA ARG A 58 27.66 -0.08 -31.54
C ARG A 58 29.06 0.00 -32.16
N LYS A 59 29.78 -1.11 -32.19
CA LYS A 59 31.12 -1.22 -32.78
C LYS A 59 31.09 -1.69 -34.23
N LEU A 60 29.96 -2.21 -34.69
CA LEU A 60 29.78 -2.65 -36.07
C LEU A 60 29.97 -1.47 -37.03
N LYS A 61 30.89 -1.64 -37.96
CA LYS A 61 31.14 -0.70 -39.05
C LYS A 61 30.35 -1.13 -40.27
N LYS A 62 30.23 -0.21 -41.22
CA LYS A 62 29.64 -0.48 -42.55
C LYS A 62 30.21 -1.75 -43.17
N LEU A 63 31.54 -1.90 -43.14
CA LEU A 63 32.24 -3.05 -43.73
C LEU A 63 31.83 -4.39 -43.07
N ASP A 64 31.66 -4.42 -41.74
CA ASP A 64 31.24 -5.63 -41.02
C ASP A 64 29.83 -6.05 -41.46
N LEU A 65 28.94 -5.09 -41.68
CA LEU A 65 27.56 -5.31 -42.11
C LEU A 65 27.46 -5.74 -43.58
N GLU A 66 28.36 -5.24 -44.44
CA GLU A 66 28.44 -5.66 -45.84
C GLU A 66 28.96 -7.10 -45.94
N ILE A 67 30.08 -7.40 -45.29
CA ILE A 67 30.76 -8.70 -45.42
C ILE A 67 29.99 -9.79 -44.70
N ASN A 68 29.66 -9.59 -43.42
CA ASN A 68 29.16 -10.68 -42.59
C ASN A 68 27.65 -10.91 -42.73
N PHE A 69 26.91 -9.91 -43.22
CA PHE A 69 25.45 -9.95 -43.28
C PHE A 69 24.88 -9.76 -44.69
N SER A 70 25.70 -9.31 -45.65
CA SER A 70 25.29 -9.00 -47.02
C SER A 70 24.20 -7.93 -47.08
N MET A 71 24.30 -6.92 -46.20
CA MET A 71 23.36 -5.79 -46.19
C MET A 71 23.70 -4.79 -47.31
N SER A 72 22.67 -4.26 -47.98
CA SER A 72 22.84 -3.13 -48.91
C SER A 72 23.17 -1.84 -48.16
N SER A 73 23.82 -0.87 -48.82
CA SER A 73 24.12 0.44 -48.21
C SER A 73 22.90 1.14 -47.59
N LYS A 74 21.71 0.98 -48.19
CA LYS A 74 20.44 1.51 -47.65
C LYS A 74 20.02 0.80 -46.36
N GLU A 75 20.11 -0.53 -46.33
CA GLU A 75 19.82 -1.35 -45.16
C GLU A 75 20.79 -1.05 -44.00
N ILE A 76 22.08 -0.89 -44.30
CA ILE A 76 23.12 -0.53 -43.34
C ILE A 76 22.84 0.83 -42.71
N SER A 77 22.56 1.84 -43.54
CA SER A 77 22.25 3.19 -43.04
C SER A 77 21.04 3.16 -42.10
N LYS A 78 19.99 2.42 -42.48
CA LYS A 78 18.80 2.23 -41.64
C LYS A 78 19.15 1.53 -40.31
N PHE A 79 19.87 0.42 -40.38
CA PHE A 79 20.30 -0.35 -39.21
C PHE A 79 21.16 0.47 -38.25
N LEU A 80 22.19 1.14 -38.74
CA LEU A 80 23.07 1.97 -37.90
C LEU A 80 22.32 3.13 -37.25
N LYS A 81 21.33 3.71 -37.94
CA LYS A 81 20.44 4.73 -37.36
C LYS A 81 19.59 4.16 -36.22
N SER A 82 19.00 2.98 -36.39
CA SER A 82 18.24 2.29 -35.33
C SER A 82 19.14 1.88 -34.15
N VAL A 83 20.36 1.38 -34.40
CA VAL A 83 21.36 1.09 -33.36
C VAL A 83 21.70 2.34 -32.56
N ALA A 84 21.98 3.46 -33.23
CA ALA A 84 22.36 4.71 -32.58
C ALA A 84 21.27 5.25 -31.65
N ARG A 85 19.99 5.04 -32.01
CA ARG A 85 18.83 5.48 -31.22
C ARG A 85 18.49 4.50 -30.10
N LEU A 86 18.27 3.23 -30.41
CA LEU A 86 17.69 2.26 -29.48
C LEU A 86 18.70 1.68 -28.49
N VAL A 87 19.96 1.48 -28.88
CA VAL A 87 20.93 0.86 -27.98
C VAL A 87 21.18 1.71 -26.71
N PRO A 88 21.31 3.04 -26.78
CA PRO A 88 21.34 3.89 -25.58
C PRO A 88 20.11 3.74 -24.68
N GLU A 89 18.90 3.74 -25.26
CA GLU A 89 17.62 3.61 -24.55
C GLU A 89 17.54 2.26 -23.81
N LEU A 90 17.75 1.15 -24.53
CA LEU A 90 17.76 -0.20 -23.96
C LEU A 90 18.82 -0.38 -22.86
N LYS A 91 19.99 0.27 -22.99
CA LYS A 91 21.00 0.28 -21.93
C LYS A 91 20.52 1.05 -20.70
N LYS A 92 19.81 2.16 -20.90
CA LYS A 92 19.22 2.97 -19.82
C LYS A 92 18.14 2.17 -19.08
N GLU A 93 17.27 1.49 -19.82
CA GLU A 93 16.24 0.60 -19.27
C GLU A 93 16.85 -0.58 -18.50
N LYS A 94 17.84 -1.29 -19.05
CA LYS A 94 18.53 -2.38 -18.34
C LYS A 94 19.18 -1.90 -17.04
N LYS A 95 19.78 -0.70 -17.05
CA LYS A 95 20.31 -0.08 -15.83
C LYS A 95 19.22 0.28 -14.83
N LYS A 96 18.09 0.84 -15.29
CA LYS A 96 16.93 1.15 -14.45
C LYS A 96 16.36 -0.12 -13.83
N LYS A 97 16.13 -1.17 -14.62
CA LYS A 97 15.67 -2.49 -14.15
C LYS A 97 16.62 -3.06 -13.09
N LYS A 98 17.92 -3.13 -13.38
CA LYS A 98 18.91 -3.58 -12.40
C LYS A 98 18.92 -2.75 -11.11
N LYS A 99 18.65 -1.45 -11.19
CA LYS A 99 18.52 -0.59 -10.01
C LYS A 99 17.25 -0.96 -9.22
N VAL A 100 16.11 -1.13 -9.90
CA VAL A 100 14.84 -1.54 -9.28
C VAL A 100 14.97 -2.91 -8.63
N ASP A 101 15.57 -3.89 -9.31
CA ASP A 101 15.79 -5.24 -8.77
C ASP A 101 16.60 -5.18 -7.47
N ARG A 102 17.66 -4.36 -7.42
CA ARG A 102 18.45 -4.13 -6.18
C ARG A 102 17.66 -3.45 -5.08
N LEU A 103 16.77 -2.52 -5.41
CA LEU A 103 15.91 -1.87 -4.43
C LEU A 103 14.85 -2.85 -3.90
N LEU A 104 14.39 -3.79 -4.73
CA LEU A 104 13.49 -4.86 -4.31
C LEU A 104 14.19 -5.86 -3.38
N GLU A 105 15.41 -6.27 -3.71
CA GLU A 105 16.26 -7.09 -2.82
C GLU A 105 16.43 -6.38 -1.46
N ARG A 106 16.83 -5.10 -1.48
CA ARG A 106 16.96 -4.30 -0.25
C ARG A 106 15.65 -4.18 0.51
N ARG A 107 14.52 -3.95 -0.18
CA ARG A 107 13.19 -3.87 0.43
C ARG A 107 12.85 -5.16 1.19
N ASN A 108 13.18 -6.31 0.63
CA ASN A 108 12.84 -7.61 1.20
C ASN A 108 13.68 -7.97 2.45
N GLU A 109 14.86 -7.38 2.58
CA GLU A 109 15.73 -7.48 3.77
C GLU A 109 15.24 -6.66 4.97
N LEU A 110 14.40 -5.64 4.74
CA LEU A 110 13.93 -4.75 5.80
C LEU A 110 12.91 -5.45 6.70
N ALA A 111 13.18 -5.45 8.00
CA ALA A 111 12.27 -6.00 8.99
C ALA A 111 11.22 -4.98 9.44
N PHE A 112 11.60 -3.72 9.62
CA PHE A 112 10.71 -2.67 10.10
C PHE A 112 9.90 -2.02 8.95
N GLY A 113 8.69 -1.56 9.26
CA GLY A 113 7.90 -0.77 8.32
C GLY A 113 6.60 -0.24 8.90
N ARG A 114 5.71 0.21 8.02
CA ARG A 114 4.38 0.72 8.37
C ARG A 114 3.27 -0.01 7.60
N LEU A 115 2.23 -0.41 8.33
CA LEU A 115 0.94 -0.82 7.79
C LEU A 115 0.14 0.45 7.53
N ILE A 116 -0.25 0.67 6.29
CA ILE A 116 -1.07 1.81 5.87
C ILE A 116 -2.40 1.27 5.37
N VAL A 117 -3.49 1.84 5.86
CA VAL A 117 -4.86 1.54 5.42
C VAL A 117 -5.32 2.67 4.51
N ASP A 118 -5.91 2.32 3.37
CA ASP A 118 -6.43 3.26 2.39
C ASP A 118 -7.50 4.17 3.03
N GLY A 119 -7.41 5.47 2.78
CA GLY A 119 -8.29 6.49 3.38
C GLY A 119 -8.12 6.74 4.89
N ALA A 120 -7.28 5.98 5.60
CA ALA A 120 -7.04 6.20 7.02
C ALA A 120 -5.90 7.21 7.24
N PRO A 121 -6.07 8.17 8.18
CA PRO A 121 -5.00 9.12 8.53
C PRO A 121 -3.88 8.48 9.37
N ALA A 122 -4.16 7.34 10.01
CA ALA A 122 -3.23 6.60 10.84
C ALA A 122 -2.35 5.64 10.01
N ASN A 123 -1.16 5.37 10.52
CA ASN A 123 -0.32 4.28 10.05
C ASN A 123 0.32 3.58 11.24
N TYR A 124 0.51 2.27 11.14
CA TYR A 124 0.89 1.43 12.28
C TYR A 124 2.25 0.80 12.06
N GLN A 125 3.13 0.91 13.05
CA GLN A 125 4.46 0.31 12.95
C GLN A 125 4.34 -1.22 13.00
N TYR A 126 5.20 -1.90 12.22
CA TYR A 126 5.33 -3.34 12.26
C TYR A 126 6.78 -3.80 12.22
N ILE A 127 7.01 -5.02 12.70
CA ILE A 127 8.23 -5.80 12.44
C ILE A 127 7.88 -7.12 11.74
N LYS A 128 8.52 -7.38 10.60
CA LYS A 128 8.45 -8.64 9.84
C LYS A 128 9.08 -9.76 10.66
N ALA A 129 8.42 -10.91 10.69
CA ALA A 129 8.95 -12.11 11.30
C ALA A 129 10.29 -12.55 10.67
N SER A 130 11.07 -13.36 11.38
CA SER A 130 12.29 -13.97 10.82
C SER A 130 11.99 -15.13 9.85
N PHE A 131 10.72 -15.43 9.64
CA PHE A 131 10.22 -16.48 8.76
C PHE A 131 9.04 -15.97 7.92
N GLY A 132 8.58 -16.78 6.97
CA GLY A 132 7.57 -16.35 6.00
C GLY A 132 8.19 -15.85 4.70
N GLY A 133 7.32 -15.44 3.77
CA GLY A 133 7.73 -14.89 2.48
C GLY A 133 8.02 -13.40 2.48
N ASP A 134 8.23 -12.88 1.28
CA ASP A 134 8.42 -11.45 1.04
C ASP A 134 7.12 -10.67 1.14
N LEU A 135 7.23 -9.42 1.59
CA LEU A 135 6.09 -8.53 1.69
C LEU A 135 5.59 -8.16 0.28
N PRO A 136 4.27 -8.17 0.04
CA PRO A 136 3.73 -7.91 -1.28
C PRO A 136 3.94 -6.46 -1.73
N LEU A 137 3.95 -6.23 -3.05
CA LEU A 137 4.02 -4.90 -3.68
C LEU A 137 2.63 -4.32 -4.03
N ARG A 138 1.56 -4.91 -3.50
CA ARG A 138 0.18 -4.49 -3.72
C ARG A 138 -0.61 -4.50 -2.42
N SER A 139 -1.69 -3.73 -2.38
CA SER A 139 -2.64 -3.74 -1.27
C SER A 139 -3.56 -4.96 -1.32
N TYR A 140 -4.11 -5.34 -0.17
CA TYR A 140 -5.13 -6.37 -0.02
C TYR A 140 -6.22 -5.86 0.92
N GLU A 141 -7.42 -6.44 0.82
CA GLU A 141 -8.43 -6.25 1.86
C GLU A 141 -7.91 -6.74 3.21
N ILE A 142 -8.21 -6.00 4.28
CA ILE A 142 -7.85 -6.36 5.65
C ILE A 142 -9.07 -6.93 6.37
N GLN A 143 -8.88 -7.99 7.14
CA GLN A 143 -9.98 -8.66 7.83
C GLN A 143 -9.48 -9.30 9.12
N PHE A 144 -10.25 -9.20 10.20
CA PHE A 144 -9.95 -10.00 11.40
C PHE A 144 -10.33 -11.45 11.17
N SER A 145 -9.54 -12.34 11.75
CA SER A 145 -9.92 -13.74 11.80
C SER A 145 -11.20 -13.89 12.61
N ASN A 146 -12.13 -14.71 12.11
CA ASN A 146 -13.28 -15.19 12.88
C ASN A 146 -12.89 -16.01 14.13
N ASN A 147 -11.61 -16.39 14.26
CA ASN A 147 -11.01 -16.83 15.51
C ASN A 147 -9.94 -15.82 15.93
N ASP A 148 -10.16 -15.08 17.02
CA ASP A 148 -9.31 -13.93 17.39
C ASP A 148 -7.81 -14.26 17.40
N TYR A 149 -7.43 -15.47 17.78
CA TYR A 149 -6.03 -15.87 17.93
C TYR A 149 -5.42 -16.57 16.71
N GLY A 150 -6.14 -16.82 15.62
CA GLY A 150 -5.52 -17.41 14.42
C GLY A 150 -5.04 -18.86 14.56
N CYS A 151 -5.38 -19.58 15.63
CA CYS A 151 -4.82 -20.90 15.90
C CYS A 151 -5.40 -22.03 15.04
N THR A 152 -6.47 -21.72 14.30
CA THR A 152 -7.16 -22.67 13.41
C THR A 152 -7.55 -21.96 12.12
N LYS A 153 -7.97 -22.73 11.11
CA LYS A 153 -8.39 -22.16 9.82
C LYS A 153 -9.48 -21.09 10.00
N SER A 154 -9.39 -20.05 9.17
CA SER A 154 -10.31 -18.91 9.17
C SER A 154 -10.99 -18.82 7.82
N SER A 155 -12.32 -18.77 7.79
CA SER A 155 -13.07 -18.60 6.54
C SER A 155 -12.89 -17.22 5.92
N SER A 156 -12.40 -16.26 6.69
CA SER A 156 -12.29 -14.85 6.29
C SER A 156 -10.96 -14.53 5.58
N ALA A 157 -10.05 -15.50 5.47
CA ALA A 157 -8.66 -15.26 5.09
C ALA A 157 -8.37 -15.21 3.58
N GLU A 158 -9.18 -15.86 2.75
CA GLU A 158 -8.83 -16.12 1.34
C GLU A 158 -8.52 -14.82 0.56
N GLY A 159 -7.27 -14.70 0.10
CA GLY A 159 -6.81 -13.55 -0.69
C GLY A 159 -6.64 -12.24 0.10
N ARG A 160 -6.66 -12.27 1.43
CA ARG A 160 -6.66 -11.07 2.30
C ARG A 160 -5.44 -10.95 3.20
N ILE A 161 -5.28 -9.78 3.81
CA ILE A 161 -4.47 -9.62 5.03
C ILE A 161 -5.32 -10.11 6.20
N LEU A 162 -4.91 -11.23 6.80
CA LEU A 162 -5.59 -11.78 7.97
C LEU A 162 -4.99 -11.18 9.25
N VAL A 163 -5.82 -10.54 10.07
CA VAL A 163 -5.43 -9.95 11.36
C VAL A 163 -5.80 -10.90 12.50
N VAL A 164 -4.86 -11.16 13.39
CA VAL A 164 -5.04 -12.01 14.57
C VAL A 164 -4.37 -11.39 15.80
N MET A 165 -4.83 -11.76 16.97
CA MET A 165 -4.22 -11.42 18.26
C MET A 165 -3.04 -12.35 18.57
N ARG A 166 -2.01 -11.79 19.21
CA ARG A 166 -0.95 -12.57 19.87
C ARG A 166 -1.54 -13.47 20.97
N GLY A 167 -0.86 -14.58 21.27
CA GLY A 167 -1.24 -15.52 22.35
C GLY A 167 -1.92 -16.82 21.89
N LYS A 168 -2.27 -17.68 22.84
CA LYS A 168 -2.90 -19.02 22.73
C LYS A 168 -2.15 -20.12 21.96
N CYS A 169 -1.42 -19.78 20.91
CA CYS A 169 -0.64 -20.70 20.08
C CYS A 169 0.63 -20.01 19.56
N THR A 170 1.54 -20.78 19.00
CA THR A 170 2.81 -20.30 18.44
C THR A 170 2.59 -19.46 17.17
N TYR A 171 3.55 -18.61 16.82
CA TYR A 171 3.48 -17.83 15.58
C TYR A 171 3.50 -18.72 14.32
N LEU A 172 4.19 -19.86 14.39
CA LEU A 172 4.23 -20.82 13.29
C LEU A 172 2.88 -21.49 13.07
N GLU A 173 2.16 -21.85 14.14
CA GLU A 173 0.79 -22.37 14.05
C GLU A 173 -0.16 -21.34 13.45
N LYS A 174 -0.08 -20.07 13.89
CA LYS A 174 -0.89 -18.97 13.32
C LYS A 174 -0.62 -18.80 11.82
N ALA A 175 0.64 -18.75 11.43
CA ALA A 175 1.05 -18.59 10.04
C ALA A 175 0.63 -19.77 9.16
N SER A 176 0.77 -21.00 9.67
CA SER A 176 0.33 -22.22 8.97
C SER A 176 -1.19 -22.25 8.79
N ALA A 177 -1.95 -21.87 9.82
CA ALA A 177 -3.39 -21.78 9.76
C ALA A 177 -3.87 -20.71 8.78
N ALA A 178 -3.25 -19.53 8.79
CA ALA A 178 -3.54 -18.44 7.87
C ALA A 178 -3.24 -18.84 6.42
N GLU A 179 -2.06 -19.41 6.14
CA GLU A 179 -1.69 -19.88 4.80
C GLU A 179 -2.63 -20.99 4.31
N SER A 180 -2.95 -21.96 5.17
CA SER A 180 -3.88 -23.04 4.84
C SER A 180 -5.33 -22.57 4.66
N SER A 181 -5.61 -21.31 5.00
CA SER A 181 -6.89 -20.61 4.77
C SER A 181 -6.83 -19.67 3.56
N GLY A 182 -5.70 -19.62 2.84
CA GLY A 182 -5.52 -18.79 1.65
C GLY A 182 -5.17 -17.33 1.94
N ALA A 183 -4.74 -16.99 3.16
CA ALA A 183 -4.27 -15.63 3.48
C ALA A 183 -3.12 -15.22 2.55
N SER A 184 -3.09 -13.95 2.16
CA SER A 184 -1.96 -13.38 1.43
C SER A 184 -0.87 -12.83 2.36
N VAL A 185 -1.25 -12.43 3.57
CA VAL A 185 -0.36 -11.93 4.63
C VAL A 185 -1.00 -12.26 5.98
N LEU A 186 -0.18 -12.59 6.97
CA LEU A 186 -0.59 -12.64 8.38
C LEU A 186 -0.10 -11.41 9.13
N VAL A 187 -1.02 -10.68 9.74
CA VAL A 187 -0.75 -9.61 10.70
C VAL A 187 -1.10 -10.10 12.11
N VAL A 188 -0.11 -10.10 13.00
CA VAL A 188 -0.30 -10.39 14.43
C VAL A 188 -0.29 -9.08 15.20
N ILE A 189 -1.36 -8.78 15.93
CA ILE A 189 -1.43 -7.63 16.84
C ILE A 189 -0.75 -8.01 18.16
N ASN A 190 0.20 -7.20 18.59
CA ASN A 190 0.82 -7.35 19.90
C ASN A 190 -0.22 -7.11 21.00
N GLU A 191 -0.36 -8.04 21.94
CA GLU A 191 -1.28 -7.91 23.07
C GLU A 191 -0.70 -6.99 24.16
N ASP A 192 0.63 -6.92 24.24
CA ASP A 192 1.34 -6.03 25.15
C ASP A 192 1.52 -4.64 24.53
N ASN A 193 1.43 -3.59 25.34
CA ASN A 193 1.84 -2.22 24.98
C ASN A 193 3.37 -2.05 24.88
N GLY A 194 4.11 -3.16 24.89
CA GLY A 194 5.57 -3.16 24.81
C GLY A 194 6.10 -3.01 23.39
N ASP A 195 7.42 -2.90 23.30
CA ASP A 195 8.14 -2.73 22.04
C ASP A 195 7.87 -3.88 21.06
N LEU A 196 7.92 -3.53 19.77
CA LEU A 196 7.94 -4.53 18.72
C LEU A 196 9.23 -5.34 18.79
N PHE A 197 9.13 -6.63 18.53
CA PHE A 197 10.26 -7.52 18.40
C PHE A 197 10.08 -8.40 17.16
N GLN A 198 11.20 -8.90 16.64
CA GLN A 198 11.16 -9.82 15.51
C GLN A 198 10.59 -11.17 15.96
N LEU A 199 9.47 -11.57 15.35
CA LEU A 199 8.82 -12.84 15.68
C LEU A 199 9.74 -14.01 15.30
N PRO A 200 10.21 -14.82 16.27
CA PRO A 200 10.94 -16.03 15.95
C PRO A 200 9.96 -17.10 15.47
N SER A 201 10.44 -18.01 14.63
CA SER A 201 9.67 -19.20 14.24
C SER A 201 9.39 -20.14 15.41
N GLY A 202 10.14 -20.01 16.52
CA GLY A 202 10.09 -20.93 17.65
C GLY A 202 10.80 -22.26 17.40
N ARG A 203 11.39 -22.46 16.20
CA ARG A 203 12.38 -23.52 15.97
C ARG A 203 13.70 -23.09 16.58
N GLY A 204 14.24 -23.87 17.51
CA GLY A 204 15.67 -23.84 17.79
C GLY A 204 16.46 -24.33 16.58
N ASP A 205 17.76 -24.05 16.54
CA ASP A 205 18.65 -24.40 15.42
C ASP A 205 18.70 -25.93 15.12
N ASP A 206 18.27 -26.76 16.08
CA ASP A 206 18.32 -28.23 16.03
C ASP A 206 17.02 -28.90 15.52
N ALA A 207 16.03 -28.13 15.06
CA ALA A 207 14.71 -28.68 14.69
C ALA A 207 14.72 -29.39 13.33
N VAL A 208 14.92 -30.71 13.38
CA VAL A 208 14.91 -31.65 12.24
C VAL A 208 13.69 -31.47 11.33
N ASP A 209 13.97 -31.47 10.03
CA ASP A 209 13.08 -31.27 8.88
C ASP A 209 11.82 -32.15 8.91
N SER A 210 10.63 -31.53 8.91
CA SER A 210 9.34 -32.16 8.54
C SER A 210 8.16 -31.18 8.48
N VAL A 211 8.26 -30.02 9.13
CA VAL A 211 7.19 -29.00 9.11
C VAL A 211 7.52 -27.96 8.05
N LEU A 212 6.73 -27.92 6.97
CA LEU A 212 6.79 -26.91 5.92
C LEU A 212 6.67 -25.52 6.55
N MET A 213 7.66 -24.66 6.26
CA MET A 213 7.62 -23.28 6.71
C MET A 213 6.57 -22.51 5.88
N PRO A 214 5.72 -21.70 6.53
CA PRO A 214 4.78 -20.84 5.82
C PRO A 214 5.52 -19.95 4.83
N THR A 215 4.94 -19.79 3.65
CA THR A 215 5.45 -18.96 2.56
C THR A 215 4.79 -17.60 2.51
N ILE A 216 3.69 -17.40 3.25
CA ILE A 216 3.07 -16.08 3.41
C ILE A 216 3.95 -15.19 4.31
N PRO A 217 4.03 -13.89 4.05
CA PRO A 217 4.68 -12.95 4.96
C PRO A 217 3.91 -12.86 6.29
N VAL A 218 4.67 -12.69 7.37
CA VAL A 218 4.14 -12.54 8.73
C VAL A 218 4.73 -11.28 9.36
N VAL A 219 3.89 -10.46 9.99
CA VAL A 219 4.33 -9.24 10.68
C VAL A 219 3.70 -9.14 12.07
N LEU A 220 4.41 -8.53 13.01
CA LEU A 220 3.90 -8.08 14.31
C LEU A 220 3.61 -6.58 14.24
N VAL A 221 2.39 -6.17 14.57
CA VAL A 221 1.96 -4.76 14.63
C VAL A 221 1.74 -4.36 16.09
N GLN A 222 1.96 -3.08 16.40
CA GLN A 222 1.78 -2.54 17.76
C GLN A 222 0.33 -2.65 18.24
N HIS A 223 0.16 -2.70 19.57
CA HIS A 223 -1.15 -2.78 20.21
C HIS A 223 -2.08 -1.60 19.86
N ASN A 224 -1.51 -0.41 19.66
CA ASN A 224 -2.24 0.81 19.30
C ASN A 224 -2.98 0.73 17.95
N ALA A 225 -2.72 -0.30 17.13
CA ALA A 225 -3.49 -0.56 15.92
C ALA A 225 -4.84 -1.23 16.22
N LEU A 226 -4.98 -1.91 17.36
CA LEU A 226 -6.09 -2.81 17.63
C LEU A 226 -7.46 -2.14 17.52
N ALA A 227 -7.65 -1.03 18.24
CA ALA A 227 -8.93 -0.34 18.28
C ALA A 227 -9.33 0.14 16.87
N ALA A 228 -8.42 0.82 16.18
CA ALA A 228 -8.70 1.35 14.86
C ALA A 228 -8.91 0.26 13.80
N LEU A 229 -8.09 -0.80 13.78
CA LEU A 229 -8.28 -1.89 12.81
C LEU A 229 -9.61 -2.63 13.02
N LYS A 230 -10.03 -2.85 14.27
CA LYS A 230 -11.35 -3.44 14.57
C LYS A 230 -12.49 -2.56 14.06
N GLU A 231 -12.38 -1.25 14.29
CA GLU A 231 -13.43 -0.33 13.83
C GLU A 231 -13.42 -0.15 12.30
N ILE A 232 -12.26 -0.27 11.64
CA ILE A 232 -12.21 -0.33 10.16
C ILE A 232 -13.06 -1.48 9.64
N GLU A 233 -13.00 -2.66 10.24
CA GLU A 233 -13.82 -3.81 9.81
C GLU A 233 -15.34 -3.52 9.92
N ASN A 234 -15.76 -2.75 10.94
CA ASN A 234 -17.14 -2.36 11.13
C ASN A 234 -17.59 -1.28 10.13
N PHE A 235 -16.75 -0.27 9.91
CA PHE A 235 -17.12 0.94 9.19
C PHE A 235 -16.78 0.89 7.69
N ASP A 236 -15.72 0.18 7.32
CA ASP A 236 -15.26 -0.05 5.95
C ASP A 236 -14.74 -1.51 5.79
N PRO A 237 -15.66 -2.49 5.68
CA PRO A 237 -15.30 -3.92 5.62
C PRO A 237 -14.50 -4.30 4.36
N TYR A 238 -14.35 -3.40 3.40
CA TYR A 238 -13.56 -3.61 2.18
C TYR A 238 -12.27 -2.78 2.17
N ALA A 239 -11.93 -2.17 3.31
CA ALA A 239 -10.72 -1.37 3.44
C ALA A 239 -9.49 -2.16 3.01
N ARG A 240 -8.66 -1.51 2.21
CA ARG A 240 -7.43 -2.11 1.69
C ARG A 240 -6.26 -1.60 2.49
N ALA A 241 -5.31 -2.48 2.77
CA ALA A 241 -4.09 -2.13 3.47
C ALA A 241 -2.86 -2.62 2.71
N MET A 242 -1.73 -1.96 2.95
CA MET A 242 -0.42 -2.34 2.41
C MET A 242 0.66 -2.23 3.49
N LEU A 243 1.60 -3.17 3.45
CA LEU A 243 2.79 -3.19 4.30
C LEU A 243 3.95 -2.56 3.54
N ILE A 244 4.48 -1.48 4.10
CA ILE A 244 5.53 -0.67 3.48
C ILE A 244 6.80 -0.75 4.33
N PRO A 245 7.82 -1.50 3.88
CA PRO A 245 9.10 -1.59 4.57
C PRO A 245 9.82 -0.25 4.57
N GLN A 246 10.48 0.08 5.69
CA GLN A 246 11.22 1.34 5.84
C GLN A 246 12.64 1.06 6.35
N ASP A 247 13.61 1.74 5.75
CA ASP A 247 14.98 1.78 6.24
C ASP A 247 15.07 2.95 7.22
N CYS A 248 15.33 2.64 8.49
CA CYS A 248 15.35 3.61 9.58
C CYS A 248 16.75 3.77 10.15
N ASN A 249 17.14 5.01 10.33
CA ASN A 249 18.38 5.42 10.99
C ASN A 249 18.09 6.57 11.97
N ASP A 250 19.15 7.17 12.53
CA ASP A 250 19.03 8.29 13.47
C ASP A 250 18.36 9.53 12.85
N ASP A 251 18.42 9.67 11.52
CA ASP A 251 17.83 10.80 10.78
C ASP A 251 16.35 10.57 10.40
N GLY A 252 15.81 9.38 10.65
CA GLY A 252 14.42 9.02 10.39
C GLY A 252 14.24 7.75 9.57
N CYS A 253 13.04 7.57 9.03
CA CYS A 253 12.66 6.38 8.27
C CYS A 253 12.31 6.75 6.82
N MET A 254 12.84 5.99 5.87
CA MET A 254 12.59 6.19 4.44
C MET A 254 12.14 4.90 3.75
N THR A 255 11.25 5.03 2.78
CA THR A 255 10.95 3.93 1.85
C THR A 255 12.07 3.77 0.83
N VAL A 256 12.27 2.54 0.36
CA VAL A 256 13.40 2.21 -0.54
C VAL A 256 12.94 1.90 -1.97
N HIS A 257 11.72 1.41 -2.17
CA HIS A 257 11.24 0.93 -3.45
C HIS A 257 10.24 1.92 -4.10
N PRO A 258 10.35 2.24 -5.41
CA PRO A 258 9.48 3.21 -6.09
C PRO A 258 7.97 2.98 -5.88
N THR A 259 7.52 1.73 -5.97
CA THR A 259 6.11 1.38 -5.75
C THR A 259 5.61 1.76 -4.36
N ASP A 260 6.46 1.66 -3.34
CA ASP A 260 6.08 2.03 -1.97
C ASP A 260 5.91 3.56 -1.85
N PHE A 261 6.72 4.37 -2.54
CA PHE A 261 6.55 5.82 -2.59
C PHE A 261 5.23 6.22 -3.24
N ASP A 262 4.92 5.60 -4.38
CA ASP A 262 3.69 5.88 -5.13
C ASP A 262 2.47 5.58 -4.24
N VAL A 263 2.47 4.42 -3.57
CA VAL A 263 1.38 4.02 -2.66
C VAL A 263 1.29 4.94 -1.43
N MET A 264 2.40 5.26 -0.78
CA MET A 264 2.39 6.18 0.37
C MET A 264 1.77 7.53 0.01
N SER A 265 2.07 8.04 -1.19
CA SER A 265 1.46 9.28 -1.66
C SER A 265 -0.04 9.12 -1.91
N GLN A 266 -0.46 8.02 -2.54
CA GLN A 266 -1.88 7.77 -2.82
C GLN A 266 -2.73 7.60 -1.56
N PHE A 267 -2.15 7.09 -0.47
CA PHE A 267 -2.86 6.82 0.78
C PHE A 267 -2.81 8.00 1.76
N ASP A 268 -2.12 9.10 1.40
CA ASP A 268 -1.95 10.26 2.28
C ASP A 268 -3.27 11.03 2.51
N SER A 269 -3.91 10.70 3.63
CA SER A 269 -5.15 11.36 4.07
C SER A 269 -4.91 12.51 5.06
N SER A 270 -3.67 13.04 5.14
CA SER A 270 -3.28 14.05 6.12
C SER A 270 -3.95 15.42 5.96
N GLY A 271 -4.53 15.70 4.79
CA GLY A 271 -5.27 16.92 4.52
C GLY A 271 -6.05 16.86 3.22
N GLY A 272 -6.91 17.85 2.99
CA GLY A 272 -7.83 17.83 1.86
C GLY A 272 -8.82 18.98 1.87
N LYS A 273 -9.93 18.80 1.16
CA LYS A 273 -11.08 19.71 1.15
C LYS A 273 -12.33 18.99 1.62
N ALA A 274 -13.11 19.66 2.44
CA ALA A 274 -14.43 19.25 2.89
C ALA A 274 -15.45 20.22 2.31
N PHE A 275 -16.50 19.66 1.71
CA PHE A 275 -17.57 20.39 1.05
C PHE A 275 -18.86 20.20 1.84
N VAL A 276 -19.53 21.31 2.18
CA VAL A 276 -20.79 21.32 2.91
C VAL A 276 -21.80 22.10 2.10
N ASP A 277 -23.00 21.56 1.94
CA ASP A 277 -24.12 22.30 1.32
C ASP A 277 -24.44 23.55 2.16
N GLY A 278 -24.20 24.72 1.56
CA GLY A 278 -24.32 26.05 2.19
C GLY A 278 -25.75 26.54 2.34
N GLY A 279 -26.73 25.87 1.71
CA GLY A 279 -28.11 26.38 1.58
C GLY A 279 -28.20 27.58 0.62
N GLY A 280 -29.28 27.65 -0.16
CA GLY A 280 -29.46 28.72 -1.16
C GLY A 280 -28.64 28.56 -2.45
N GLY A 281 -28.07 27.37 -2.70
CA GLY A 281 -27.39 27.01 -3.95
C GLY A 281 -25.87 27.21 -3.97
N GLY A 282 -25.25 27.57 -2.85
CA GLY A 282 -23.79 27.67 -2.71
C GLY A 282 -23.20 26.52 -1.89
N GLU A 283 -21.97 26.11 -2.20
CA GLU A 283 -21.20 25.11 -1.48
C GLU A 283 -20.13 25.79 -0.61
N LEU A 284 -20.06 25.42 0.67
CA LEU A 284 -18.98 25.85 1.56
C LEU A 284 -17.80 24.88 1.42
N VAL A 285 -16.61 25.42 1.19
CA VAL A 285 -15.38 24.63 1.05
C VAL A 285 -14.45 24.94 2.20
N ALA A 286 -14.10 23.92 2.99
CA ALA A 286 -13.12 24.00 4.05
C ALA A 286 -11.88 23.19 3.69
N GLU A 287 -10.71 23.81 3.68
CA GLU A 287 -9.47 23.05 3.73
C GLU A 287 -9.33 22.44 5.12
N PHE A 288 -8.89 21.18 5.18
CA PHE A 288 -8.69 20.48 6.44
C PHE A 288 -7.30 19.87 6.56
N LEU A 289 -6.86 19.71 7.81
CA LEU A 289 -5.83 18.76 8.20
C LEU A 289 -6.44 17.66 9.06
N SER A 290 -6.11 16.41 8.77
CA SER A 290 -6.61 15.28 9.55
C SER A 290 -5.81 15.10 10.84
N SER A 291 -6.33 14.38 11.83
CA SER A 291 -5.54 13.82 12.93
C SER A 291 -4.40 12.91 12.43
N SER A 292 -3.44 12.57 13.30
CA SER A 292 -2.43 11.53 13.05
C SER A 292 -2.90 10.11 13.38
N PHE A 293 -4.17 9.98 13.72
CA PHE A 293 -4.84 8.77 14.19
C PHE A 293 -6.27 8.72 13.66
N GLY A 294 -6.89 7.56 13.79
CA GLY A 294 -8.26 7.30 13.37
C GLY A 294 -8.36 6.34 12.18
N ILE A 295 -9.57 5.87 11.94
CA ILE A 295 -9.94 5.00 10.82
C ILE A 295 -10.14 5.79 9.53
N THR A 296 -10.58 5.10 8.47
CA THR A 296 -10.90 5.67 7.16
C THR A 296 -11.80 6.90 7.25
N ILE A 297 -11.39 8.01 6.62
CA ILE A 297 -12.23 9.20 6.47
C ILE A 297 -13.34 8.86 5.46
N PRO A 298 -14.64 9.03 5.81
CA PRO A 298 -15.71 8.74 4.88
C PRO A 298 -15.77 9.80 3.76
N ASP A 299 -15.94 9.34 2.51
CA ASP A 299 -16.17 10.20 1.34
C ASP A 299 -17.40 11.09 1.53
N GLU A 300 -18.45 10.55 2.14
CA GLU A 300 -19.70 11.24 2.43
C GLU A 300 -20.19 10.93 3.84
N ALA A 301 -20.69 11.94 4.54
CA ALA A 301 -21.31 11.77 5.85
C ALA A 301 -22.41 12.82 6.07
N GLN A 302 -23.31 12.52 7.01
CA GLN A 302 -24.28 13.48 7.51
C GLN A 302 -23.63 14.33 8.61
N LEU A 303 -23.59 15.65 8.43
CA LEU A 303 -22.98 16.63 9.31
C LEU A 303 -24.01 17.22 10.27
N THR A 304 -23.70 17.14 11.56
CA THR A 304 -24.53 17.64 12.66
C THR A 304 -23.67 18.41 13.68
N LEU A 305 -24.30 19.14 14.60
CA LEU A 305 -23.65 19.86 15.68
C LEU A 305 -23.60 19.00 16.95
N ALA A 306 -22.48 19.05 17.68
CA ALA A 306 -22.48 18.53 19.04
C ALA A 306 -23.31 19.42 19.98
N ASN A 307 -23.90 18.81 21.01
CA ASN A 307 -24.60 19.49 22.09
C ASN A 307 -24.13 18.95 23.45
N PRO A 308 -23.29 19.69 24.22
CA PRO A 308 -22.77 21.02 23.92
C PRO A 308 -21.76 21.03 22.76
N ILE A 309 -21.62 22.18 22.09
CA ILE A 309 -20.81 22.34 20.87
C ILE A 309 -19.32 22.06 21.05
N ASP A 310 -18.82 22.14 22.28
CA ASP A 310 -17.42 21.82 22.57
C ASP A 310 -17.21 20.37 23.00
N ALA A 311 -18.26 19.57 23.18
CA ALA A 311 -18.19 18.19 23.66
C ALA A 311 -17.32 18.01 24.92
N CYS A 312 -17.25 19.00 25.81
CA CYS A 312 -16.47 18.89 27.04
C CYS A 312 -17.21 18.15 28.17
N THR A 313 -18.53 18.16 28.14
CA THR A 313 -19.40 17.38 29.04
C THR A 313 -20.16 16.31 28.26
N ASP A 314 -21.02 15.56 28.96
CA ASP A 314 -21.86 14.54 28.34
C ASP A 314 -22.74 15.17 27.23
N LEU A 315 -22.88 14.42 26.13
CA LEU A 315 -23.63 14.83 24.96
C LEU A 315 -25.12 14.59 25.22
N ILE A 316 -25.94 15.62 25.03
CA ILE A 316 -27.37 15.58 25.34
C ILE A 316 -28.12 14.69 24.33
N ASP A 317 -27.68 14.70 23.07
CA ASP A 317 -28.37 14.07 21.94
C ASP A 317 -27.55 12.93 21.31
N GLY A 318 -26.87 12.13 22.15
CA GLY A 318 -25.90 11.11 21.71
C GLY A 318 -26.40 10.18 20.60
N GLU A 319 -27.63 9.66 20.72
CA GLU A 319 -28.19 8.73 19.73
C GLU A 319 -28.34 9.37 18.34
N TYR A 320 -28.64 10.67 18.27
CA TYR A 320 -28.74 11.42 17.01
C TYR A 320 -27.37 11.63 16.34
N LEU A 321 -26.28 11.59 17.12
CA LEU A 321 -24.92 11.75 16.61
C LEU A 321 -24.33 10.46 16.00
N LYS A 322 -25.01 9.33 16.20
CA LYS A 322 -24.56 8.03 15.70
C LYS A 322 -24.49 8.02 14.18
N ASP A 323 -23.40 7.49 13.62
CA ASP A 323 -23.08 7.44 12.19
C ASP A 323 -22.94 8.81 11.49
N HIS A 324 -22.98 9.92 12.24
CA HIS A 324 -22.81 11.27 11.71
C HIS A 324 -21.37 11.76 11.80
N ALA A 325 -21.01 12.67 10.90
CA ALA A 325 -19.93 13.61 11.11
C ALA A 325 -20.39 14.69 12.09
N VAL A 326 -19.62 14.94 13.14
CA VAL A 326 -20.01 15.87 14.20
C VAL A 326 -19.09 17.08 14.21
N LEU A 327 -19.67 18.26 13.98
CA LEU A 327 -18.97 19.54 14.11
C LEU A 327 -18.83 19.90 15.60
N VAL A 328 -17.59 20.16 16.02
CA VAL A 328 -17.28 20.61 17.38
C VAL A 328 -16.35 21.81 17.37
N ARG A 329 -16.41 22.63 18.42
CA ARG A 329 -15.43 23.69 18.66
C ARG A 329 -14.28 23.21 19.55
N ARG A 330 -13.08 23.71 19.26
CA ARG A 330 -11.98 23.67 20.22
C ARG A 330 -12.42 24.44 21.48
N GLY A 331 -12.44 23.73 22.60
CA GLY A 331 -12.96 24.21 23.89
C GLY A 331 -11.91 24.12 24.99
N SER A 332 -12.35 24.13 26.25
CA SER A 332 -11.46 24.14 27.42
C SER A 332 -10.87 22.77 27.81
N CYS A 333 -11.45 21.68 27.31
CA CYS A 333 -11.01 20.32 27.61
C CYS A 333 -10.06 19.73 26.54
N PRO A 334 -9.24 18.72 26.89
CA PRO A 334 -8.36 18.03 25.95
C PRO A 334 -9.07 17.38 24.76
N PHE A 335 -8.40 17.31 23.60
CA PHE A 335 -8.94 16.73 22.37
C PHE A 335 -9.38 15.27 22.53
N ASN A 336 -8.55 14.43 23.17
CA ASN A 336 -8.84 13.01 23.40
C ASN A 336 -10.13 12.79 24.20
N SER A 337 -10.47 13.69 25.14
CA SER A 337 -11.71 13.59 25.92
C SER A 337 -12.93 13.88 25.04
N LYS A 338 -12.87 14.89 24.17
CA LYS A 338 -13.93 15.22 23.20
C LYS A 338 -14.18 14.05 22.25
N ILE A 339 -13.09 13.54 21.66
CA ILE A 339 -13.13 12.46 20.68
C ILE A 339 -13.69 11.18 21.30
N ARG A 340 -13.28 10.83 22.53
CA ARG A 340 -13.84 9.67 23.24
C ARG A 340 -15.34 9.79 23.48
N ARG A 341 -15.85 10.96 23.86
CA ARG A 341 -17.30 11.16 24.03
C ARG A 341 -18.05 10.96 22.72
N LEU A 342 -17.51 11.47 21.61
CA LEU A 342 -18.10 11.30 20.28
C LEU A 342 -18.01 9.85 19.78
N GLN A 343 -16.89 9.16 20.03
CA GLN A 343 -16.74 7.72 19.78
C GLN A 343 -17.79 6.90 20.55
N ASN A 344 -18.00 7.22 21.84
CA ASN A 344 -18.91 6.46 22.70
C ASN A 344 -20.38 6.57 22.27
N VAL A 345 -20.74 7.63 21.52
CA VAL A 345 -22.07 7.78 20.93
C VAL A 345 -22.15 7.28 19.49
N GLY A 346 -21.07 6.69 18.96
CA GLY A 346 -21.03 6.09 17.64
C GLY A 346 -20.91 7.10 16.49
N ALA A 347 -20.36 8.29 16.73
CA ALA A 347 -20.06 9.21 15.64
C ALA A 347 -19.10 8.57 14.62
N ARG A 348 -19.12 9.05 13.38
CA ARG A 348 -18.34 8.51 12.24
C ARG A 348 -17.09 9.35 11.92
N LEU A 349 -17.15 10.65 12.19
CA LEU A 349 -16.10 11.63 11.88
C LEU A 349 -16.24 12.82 12.81
N VAL A 350 -15.13 13.43 13.23
CA VAL A 350 -15.17 14.69 13.97
C VAL A 350 -14.68 15.82 13.07
N VAL A 351 -15.48 16.87 12.88
CA VAL A 351 -15.04 18.10 12.22
C VAL A 351 -14.78 19.15 13.30
N MET A 352 -13.51 19.42 13.56
CA MET A 352 -13.07 20.27 14.65
C MET A 352 -12.74 21.68 14.16
N VAL A 353 -13.51 22.65 14.63
CA VAL A 353 -13.28 24.07 14.40
C VAL A 353 -12.21 24.56 15.36
N ASP A 354 -11.10 25.03 14.80
CA ASP A 354 -10.07 25.70 15.58
C ASP A 354 -10.58 27.02 16.17
N ASN A 355 -10.06 27.41 17.33
CA ASN A 355 -10.50 28.60 18.05
C ASN A 355 -9.51 29.78 17.96
N GLU A 356 -8.29 29.52 17.50
CA GLU A 356 -7.25 30.52 17.24
C GLU A 356 -7.49 31.21 15.88
N SER A 357 -7.21 32.51 15.80
CA SER A 357 -7.25 33.28 14.54
C SER A 357 -6.28 34.47 14.65
N PRO A 358 -5.39 34.69 13.66
CA PRO A 358 -5.12 33.81 12.52
C PRO A 358 -4.39 32.54 13.00
N SER A 359 -4.86 31.36 12.58
CA SER A 359 -4.17 30.10 12.90
C SER A 359 -3.67 29.41 11.64
N VAL A 360 -2.46 28.88 11.75
CA VAL A 360 -2.01 27.80 10.87
C VAL A 360 -2.63 26.53 11.44
N LEU A 361 -3.33 25.75 10.61
CA LEU A 361 -3.86 24.47 11.06
C LEU A 361 -2.72 23.56 11.49
N ASP A 362 -2.85 22.97 12.67
CA ASP A 362 -1.91 21.99 13.20
C ASP A 362 -2.53 20.59 13.23
N ARG A 363 -1.72 19.58 12.97
CA ARG A 363 -2.17 18.19 12.97
C ARG A 363 -2.42 17.74 14.42
N ILE A 364 -3.62 17.21 14.70
CA ILE A 364 -3.92 16.66 16.03
C ILE A 364 -3.17 15.34 16.21
N GLY A 365 -2.25 15.33 17.17
CA GLY A 365 -1.54 14.13 17.62
C GLY A 365 -2.19 13.45 18.82
N ALA A 366 -1.71 12.25 19.14
CA ALA A 366 -2.08 11.50 20.34
C ALA A 366 -0.86 10.74 20.88
N THR A 367 -0.81 10.49 22.19
CA THR A 367 0.21 9.61 22.78
C THR A 367 -0.08 8.14 22.45
N THR A 368 0.92 7.26 22.58
CA THR A 368 0.76 5.83 22.33
C THR A 368 -0.38 5.22 23.14
N GLU A 369 -0.53 5.61 24.40
CA GLU A 369 -1.59 5.14 25.29
C GLU A 369 -2.97 5.60 24.81
N GLN A 370 -3.07 6.83 24.31
CA GLN A 370 -4.32 7.35 23.75
C GLN A 370 -4.70 6.64 22.46
N LEU A 371 -3.74 6.27 21.61
CA LEU A 371 -3.99 5.54 20.37
C LEU A 371 -4.60 4.16 20.58
N ASN A 372 -4.45 3.56 21.76
CA ASN A 372 -5.11 2.31 22.11
C ASN A 372 -6.64 2.42 22.18
N GLU A 373 -7.17 3.63 22.34
CA GLU A 373 -8.61 3.89 22.53
C GLU A 373 -9.20 4.80 21.45
N LEU A 374 -8.36 5.57 20.74
CA LEU A 374 -8.81 6.54 19.74
C LEU A 374 -8.81 5.91 18.34
N TYR A 375 -10.00 5.87 17.74
CA TYR A 375 -10.22 5.36 16.38
C TYR A 375 -11.00 6.34 15.51
N LEU A 376 -11.61 7.40 16.04
CA LEU A 376 -12.31 8.37 15.21
C LEU A 376 -11.33 9.27 14.44
N PRO A 377 -11.45 9.40 13.11
CA PRO A 377 -10.74 10.44 12.37
C PRO A 377 -11.27 11.83 12.75
N VAL A 378 -10.37 12.80 12.78
CA VAL A 378 -10.69 14.21 13.05
C VAL A 378 -10.22 15.08 11.90
N LEU A 379 -11.06 15.95 11.38
CA LEU A 379 -10.71 16.99 10.40
C LEU A 379 -10.66 18.34 11.13
N MET A 380 -9.48 18.93 11.26
CA MET A 380 -9.35 20.29 11.76
C MET A 380 -9.57 21.29 10.64
N ILE A 381 -10.42 22.29 10.86
CA ILE A 381 -10.73 23.39 9.94
C ILE A 381 -10.57 24.74 10.65
N THR A 382 -10.40 25.82 9.88
CA THR A 382 -10.19 27.15 10.46
C THR A 382 -11.44 27.70 11.13
N LYS A 383 -11.25 28.64 12.05
CA LYS A 383 -12.33 29.33 12.75
C LYS A 383 -13.31 30.02 11.79
N GLU A 384 -12.79 30.64 10.73
CA GLU A 384 -13.55 31.44 9.79
C GLU A 384 -14.55 30.59 9.00
N VAL A 385 -14.08 29.47 8.42
CA VAL A 385 -14.95 28.56 7.67
C VAL A 385 -15.83 27.72 8.61
N GLY A 386 -15.29 27.29 9.76
CA GLY A 386 -16.05 26.56 10.77
C GLY A 386 -17.25 27.34 11.30
N GLY A 387 -17.10 28.66 11.51
CA GLY A 387 -18.22 29.53 11.90
C GLY A 387 -19.25 29.78 10.79
N GLN A 388 -18.89 29.60 9.51
CA GLN A 388 -19.85 29.60 8.41
C GLN A 388 -20.64 28.29 8.36
N ILE A 389 -19.93 27.16 8.44
CA ILE A 389 -20.53 25.82 8.48
C ILE A 389 -21.49 25.71 9.66
N GLU A 390 -21.07 26.11 10.86
CA GLU A 390 -21.92 26.05 12.05
C GLU A 390 -23.24 26.83 11.87
N ARG A 391 -23.20 28.01 11.25
CA ARG A 391 -24.40 28.81 10.97
C ARG A 391 -25.33 28.09 10.00
N VAL A 392 -24.81 27.55 8.91
CA VAL A 392 -25.63 26.85 7.91
C VAL A 392 -26.25 25.56 8.44
N VAL A 393 -25.51 24.81 9.27
CA VAL A 393 -26.04 23.61 9.93
C VAL A 393 -27.17 24.03 10.87
N ARG A 394 -26.93 25.02 11.76
CA ARG A 394 -27.92 25.53 12.73
C ARG A 394 -29.17 26.14 12.07
N ASP A 395 -29.01 26.90 10.99
CA ASP A 395 -30.13 27.57 10.30
C ASP A 395 -31.10 26.57 9.63
N LYS A 396 -30.61 25.38 9.26
CA LYS A 396 -31.47 24.29 8.80
C LYS A 396 -32.32 23.73 9.94
N GLU A 397 -31.71 23.54 11.12
CA GLU A 397 -32.41 23.00 12.30
C GLU A 397 -33.58 23.90 12.74
N VAL A 398 -33.48 25.22 12.56
CA VAL A 398 -34.52 26.18 12.98
C VAL A 398 -35.67 26.29 11.98
N ARG A 399 -35.44 26.11 10.67
CA ARG A 399 -36.46 26.34 9.63
C ARG A 399 -37.43 25.18 9.42
N GLU A 400 -37.10 23.98 9.86
CA GLU A 400 -37.84 22.76 9.50
C GLU A 400 -38.75 22.18 10.61
N GLY A 401 -38.82 22.76 11.82
CA GLY A 401 -39.94 22.48 12.74
C GLY A 401 -39.69 22.76 14.22
N GLY A 402 -40.65 23.43 14.86
CA GLY A 402 -40.61 23.89 16.26
C GLY A 402 -40.80 22.82 17.34
N GLU A 403 -40.25 21.63 17.18
CA GLU A 403 -40.02 20.67 18.27
C GLU A 403 -38.58 20.16 18.15
N LEU A 404 -37.88 20.02 19.28
CA LEU A 404 -36.49 19.50 19.40
C LEU A 404 -36.39 18.00 19.02
N GLY A 405 -37.04 17.56 17.95
CA GLY A 405 -37.05 16.21 17.44
C GLY A 405 -36.34 16.13 16.09
N ALA A 406 -35.15 15.54 16.09
CA ALA A 406 -34.38 15.11 14.92
C ALA A 406 -34.26 16.16 13.79
N SER A 407 -33.33 17.11 13.94
CA SER A 407 -32.93 18.00 12.85
C SER A 407 -32.42 17.20 11.65
N GLU A 408 -32.60 17.71 10.43
CA GLU A 408 -32.17 16.99 9.23
C GLU A 408 -30.72 17.37 8.90
N ALA A 409 -29.77 16.47 9.13
CA ALA A 409 -28.34 16.70 8.93
C ALA A 409 -27.95 17.23 7.53
N ARG A 410 -26.79 17.89 7.43
CA ARG A 410 -26.25 18.43 6.16
C ARG A 410 -25.30 17.43 5.52
N LYS A 411 -25.31 17.31 4.19
CA LYS A 411 -24.32 16.46 3.51
C LYS A 411 -22.92 17.09 3.61
N LEU A 412 -21.96 16.32 4.11
CA LEU A 412 -20.52 16.57 4.06
C LEU A 412 -19.90 15.64 3.02
N VAL A 413 -19.11 16.19 2.11
CA VAL A 413 -18.28 15.43 1.16
C VAL A 413 -16.82 15.71 1.45
N THR A 414 -15.99 14.69 1.57
CA THR A 414 -14.54 14.86 1.80
C THR A 414 -13.74 14.48 0.56
N GLN A 415 -12.66 15.21 0.31
CA GLN A 415 -11.71 14.95 -0.77
C GLN A 415 -10.28 15.13 -0.24
N PRO A 416 -9.61 14.04 0.17
CA PRO A 416 -8.19 14.07 0.52
C PRO A 416 -7.30 14.59 -0.63
N ARG A 417 -6.16 15.21 -0.31
CA ARG A 417 -5.27 15.89 -1.28
C ARG A 417 -4.75 14.97 -2.37
N THR A 418 -4.47 13.72 -2.05
CA THR A 418 -4.03 12.73 -3.02
C THR A 418 -5.27 11.97 -3.45
N GLY A 419 -5.81 12.38 -4.60
CA GLY A 419 -7.15 12.03 -5.05
C GLY A 419 -7.45 10.55 -4.88
N GLY A 420 -8.44 10.27 -4.03
CA GLY A 420 -8.98 8.93 -3.83
C GLY A 420 -9.31 8.34 -5.19
N TYR A 421 -8.52 7.35 -5.61
CA TYR A 421 -8.92 6.40 -6.62
C TYR A 421 -9.97 5.46 -5.98
N HIS A 422 -11.12 6.01 -5.57
CA HIS A 422 -12.23 5.25 -5.01
C HIS A 422 -13.12 4.59 -6.08
N HIS A 423 -12.66 4.54 -7.34
CA HIS A 423 -13.25 3.59 -8.27
C HIS A 423 -12.90 2.18 -7.78
N ARG A 424 -13.93 1.44 -7.36
CA ARG A 424 -13.96 0.02 -6.95
C ARG A 424 -13.44 -0.98 -8.01
N THR A 425 -12.65 -0.52 -8.97
CA THR A 425 -11.96 -1.30 -9.98
C THR A 425 -10.46 -1.17 -9.74
N PRO A 426 -9.74 -2.29 -9.54
CA PRO A 426 -8.30 -2.25 -9.34
C PRO A 426 -7.62 -1.58 -10.53
N PRO A 427 -6.53 -0.81 -10.33
CA PRO A 427 -5.65 -0.50 -11.44
C PRO A 427 -5.16 -1.83 -12.03
N LEU A 428 -5.27 -1.96 -13.34
CA LEU A 428 -4.64 -3.03 -14.12
C LEU A 428 -3.11 -2.92 -13.97
N LEU A 429 -2.58 -3.38 -12.85
CA LEU A 429 -1.15 -3.47 -12.54
C LEU A 429 -0.44 -4.59 -13.34
N ASP A 430 -1.16 -5.28 -14.23
CA ASP A 430 -0.63 -6.31 -15.14
C ASP A 430 -0.17 -5.76 -16.50
N GLN A 431 -0.17 -4.44 -16.72
CA GLN A 431 0.45 -3.88 -17.93
C GLN A 431 1.98 -3.87 -17.77
N PRO A 432 2.74 -4.64 -18.57
CA PRO A 432 4.19 -4.60 -18.52
C PRO A 432 4.68 -3.19 -18.86
N TRP A 433 5.70 -2.74 -18.11
CA TRP A 433 6.39 -1.45 -18.22
C TRP A 433 7.03 -1.12 -19.60
N SER A 434 6.69 -1.85 -20.66
CA SER A 434 7.25 -1.72 -22.00
C SER A 434 6.52 -0.72 -22.90
N ARG A 435 5.57 0.07 -22.38
CA ARG A 435 4.91 1.16 -23.12
C ARG A 435 4.67 2.39 -22.25
N LEU A 436 5.76 3.11 -21.96
CA LEU A 436 5.80 4.56 -21.76
C LEU A 436 7.02 5.11 -22.49
#